data_AF-A0A2T6KHX7-F1
#
_entry.id   AF-A0A2T6KHX7-F1
#
_cell.length_a   1.000
_cell.length_b   1.000
_cell.length_c   1.000
_cell.angle_alpha   90.00
_cell.angle_beta   90.00
_cell.angle_gamma   90.00
#
_symmetry.space_group_name_H-M   'P 1'
#
loop_
_entity.id
_entity.type
_entity.pdbx_description
1 polymer ?
#
loop_
_entity_poly.entity_id
_entity_poly.type
_entity_poly.pdbx_seq_one_letter_code
_entity_poly.pdbx_strand_id
1 'polypeptide(L)' 'MEHPYKKFENTPLWGVINKGVDDLVENDDIEEMIKREYIVGYLCKLVSEIETENK' A
#
# COMPACT_ATOMS: atom_id res chain seq x y z
N MET A 1 6.69 10.18 -12.32
CA MET A 1 5.27 10.60 -12.39
C MET A 1 4.80 10.76 -10.96
N GLU A 2 4.07 11.83 -10.65
CA GLU A 2 3.42 11.93 -9.34
C GLU A 2 2.17 11.04 -9.35
N HIS A 3 2.07 10.14 -8.37
CA HIS A 3 0.88 9.30 -8.12
C HIS A 3 0.13 9.86 -6.91
N PRO A 4 -1.18 9.62 -6.79
CA PRO A 4 -2.02 10.24 -5.75
C PRO A 4 -1.67 9.81 -4.31
N TYR A 5 -0.81 8.80 -4.15
CA TYR A 5 -0.49 8.17 -2.87
C TYR A 5 0.83 8.61 -2.25
N LYS A 6 1.48 9.64 -2.81
CA LYS A 6 2.76 10.18 -2.33
C LYS A 6 2.78 10.51 -0.83
N LYS A 7 1.62 10.90 -0.27
CA LYS A 7 1.46 11.20 1.16
C LYS A 7 1.76 10.00 2.08
N PHE A 8 1.77 8.77 1.55
CA PHE A 8 2.00 7.56 2.33
C PHE A 8 3.44 7.06 2.27
N GLU A 9 4.23 7.38 1.25
CA GLU A 9 5.52 6.73 0.93
C GLU A 9 6.56 6.71 2.07
N ASN A 10 6.52 7.70 2.96
CA ASN A 10 7.44 7.83 4.09
C ASN A 10 6.78 7.50 5.44
N THR A 11 5.62 6.85 5.42
CA THR A 11 4.90 6.46 6.64
C THR A 11 5.22 5.02 7.05
N PRO A 12 5.14 4.68 8.35
CA PRO A 12 5.28 3.29 8.79
C PRO A 12 4.25 2.35 8.13
N LEU A 13 3.02 2.85 7.90
CA LEU A 13 1.96 2.10 7.24
C LEU A 13 2.37 1.65 5.82
N TRP A 14 2.94 2.56 5.03
CA TRP A 14 3.47 2.22 3.71
C TRP A 14 4.55 1.16 3.77
N GLY A 15 5.49 1.28 4.73
CA GLY A 15 6.55 0.28 4.90
C GLY A 15 5.99 -1.12 5.16
N VAL A 16 5.00 -1.24 6.05
CA VAL A 16 4.36 -2.52 6.39
C VAL A 16 3.59 -3.09 5.20
N ILE A 17 2.75 -2.28 4.55
CA ILE A 17 1.96 -2.73 3.41
C ILE A 17 2.86 -3.09 2.21
N ASN A 18 3.86 -2.27 1.91
CA ASN A 18 4.79 -2.53 0.82
C ASN A 18 5.53 -3.84 1.02
N LYS A 19 6.00 -4.10 2.25
CA LYS A 19 6.61 -5.39 2.60
C LYS A 19 5.62 -6.54 2.40
N GLY A 20 4.39 -6.42 2.90
CA GLY A 20 3.39 -7.47 2.74
C GLY A 20 3.06 -7.78 1.28
N VAL A 21 2.99 -6.77 0.41
CA VAL A 21 2.83 -6.97 -1.04
C VAL A 21 4.06 -7.66 -1.63
N ASP A 22 5.27 -7.27 -1.20
CA ASP A 22 6.53 -7.90 -1.63
C ASP A 22 6.57 -9.39 -1.30
N ASP A 23 6.27 -9.75 -0.04
CA ASP A 23 6.25 -11.13 0.44
C ASP A 23 5.25 -11.98 -0.38
N LEU A 24 4.10 -11.42 -0.80
CA LEU A 24 3.11 -12.13 -1.64
C LEU A 24 3.58 -12.33 -3.07
N VAL A 25 4.32 -11.37 -3.64
CA VAL A 25 4.91 -11.51 -4.98
C VAL A 25 6.05 -12.52 -4.97
N GLU A 26 6.92 -12.48 -3.94
CA GLU A 26 8.03 -13.42 -3.79
C GLU A 26 7.56 -14.87 -3.60
N ASN A 27 6.39 -15.08 -2.99
CA ASN A 27 5.79 -16.40 -2.80
C ASN A 27 4.93 -16.87 -3.99
N ASP A 28 4.88 -16.12 -5.10
CA ASP A 28 4.00 -16.38 -6.25
C ASP A 28 2.49 -16.44 -5.88
N ASP A 29 2.09 -15.82 -4.77
CA ASP A 29 0.68 -15.76 -4.33
C ASP A 29 -0.12 -14.78 -5.19
N ILE A 30 0.54 -13.71 -5.68
CA ILE A 30 -0.05 -12.69 -6.54
C ILE A 30 0.92 -12.25 -7.65
N GLU A 31 0.37 -11.72 -8.74
CA GLU A 31 1.10 -10.99 -9.78
C GLU A 31 0.65 -9.53 -9.82
N GLU A 32 1.60 -8.60 -9.84
CA GLU A 32 1.31 -7.16 -9.93
C GLU A 32 0.98 -6.74 -11.37
N MET A 33 -0.30 -6.43 -11.63
CA MET A 33 -0.75 -5.98 -12.96
C MET A 33 -0.56 -4.48 -13.21
N ILE A 34 -0.27 -3.72 -12.15
CA ILE A 34 -0.06 -2.26 -12.18
C ILE A 34 1.14 -1.92 -11.30
N LYS A 35 1.59 -0.67 -11.32
CA LYS A 35 2.75 -0.26 -10.54
C LYS A 35 2.50 -0.36 -9.03
N ARG A 36 3.51 -0.86 -8.29
CA ARG A 36 3.51 -1.05 -6.84
C ARG A 36 2.97 0.15 -6.06
N GLU A 37 3.35 1.37 -6.46
CA GLU A 37 2.93 2.58 -5.76
C GLU A 37 1.40 2.83 -5.77
N TYR A 38 0.68 2.27 -6.75
CA TYR A 38 -0.79 2.34 -6.80
C TYR A 38 -1.44 1.29 -5.92
N ILE A 39 -0.86 0.09 -5.84
CA ILE A 39 -1.35 -1.01 -5.01
C ILE A 39 -1.15 -0.65 -3.54
N VAL A 40 0.10 -0.39 -3.14
CA VAL A 40 0.47 -0.05 -1.76
C VAL A 40 -0.27 1.21 -1.31
N GLY A 41 -0.33 2.22 -2.18
CA GLY A 41 -0.99 3.48 -1.88
C GLY A 41 -2.50 3.36 -1.66
N TYR A 42 -3.19 2.54 -2.46
CA TYR A 42 -4.61 2.27 -2.28
C TYR A 42 -4.90 1.53 -0.97
N LEU A 43 -4.09 0.51 -0.64
CA LEU A 43 -4.21 -0.22 0.62
C LEU A 43 -3.96 0.69 1.83
N CYS A 44 -2.96 1.58 1.76
CA CYS A 44 -2.73 2.59 2.80
C CYS A 44 -3.95 3.51 2.98
N LYS A 45 -4.61 3.91 1.89
CA LYS A 45 -5.85 4.71 1.93
C LYS A 45 -6.96 3.97 2.69
N LEU A 46 -7.22 2.71 2.34
CA LEU A 46 -8.26 1.92 2.99
C LEU A 46 -8.04 1.75 4.49
N VAL A 47 -6.80 1.44 4.90
CA VAL A 47 -6.47 1.29 6.33
C VAL A 47 -6.63 2.62 7.08
N SER A 48 -6.21 3.73 6.47
CA SER A 48 -6.33 5.07 7.06
C SER A 48 -7.78 5.52 7.21
N GLU A 49 -8.68 5.07 6.32
CA GLU A 49 -10.12 5.37 6.40
C GLU A 49 -10.77 4.69 7.63
N ILE A 50 -10.33 3.48 7.99
CA ILE A 50 -10.79 2.75 9.19
C ILE A 50 -10.42 3.49 10.49
N GLU A 51 -9.26 4.15 10.54
CA GLU A 51 -8.85 4.91 11.74
C GLU A 51 -9.68 6.18 11.97
N THR A 52 -10.31 6.71 10.93
CA THR A 52 -11.24 7.86 11.02
C THR A 52 -12.64 7.49 11.46
N GLU A 53 -13.10 6.26 11.23
CA GLU A 53 -14.44 5.79 11.66
C GLU A 53 -14.48 5.36 13.13
N ASN A 54 -13.30 5.08 13.72
CA ASN A 54 -13.17 4.64 15.13
C ASN A 54 -12.78 5.78 16.09
N LYS A 55 -12.85 7.04 15.65
CA LYS A 55 -12.66 8.25 16.46
C LYS A 55 -13.95 9.04 16.57
#